data_AF-A0A661NBI4-F1
#
_entry.id   AF-A0A661NBI4-F1
#
_cell.length_a   1.000
_cell.length_b   1.000
_cell.length_c   1.000
_cell.angle_alpha   90.00
_cell.angle_beta   90.00
_cell.angle_gamma   90.00
#
_symmetry.space_group_name_H-M   'P 1'
#
loop_
_entity.id
_entity.type
_entity.pdbx_description
1 polymer ?
#
loop_
_entity_poly.entity_id
_entity_poly.type
_entity_poly.pdbx_seq_one_letter_code
_entity_poly.pdbx_strand_id
1 'polypeptide(L)'
;MLSVKGPPTLACLALLVVLGAGCTRSFVLEEDGGLRRVDGGADSAVPGDGSVVLPTGKCEVPSAVDLLFVIDNSNSTYDEQAALAEELPNLLDALLNPPDDDGDGVPDYPPIDDIHLGVVTSDMGTGGFSVPTCLEPNFGDDGVLNTVGNTAIAGCSASVPPFLTYQTPEDAGEFAFQATCSLVVGTGGCGFEQPLDAALKAVTPRSAPITFAAGTPGHGDGANAGFLRPDSMLGVIVLTDEDDCSARDPEVFNPTSETAEGDLNLRCFSNPGMLHPVERYVDGFRSLRADRPDLFTFAAIVGVPPGLAPDGVTEAADIDRILSDEGMEERLDPSMPSRLAPSCNVAGGEFAFPPRRVVGLARAFAGQSVVASLCEADWTESIRTIGRTMGRRACSEYGPD
;
A
#
# COMPACT_ATOMS: atom_id res chain seq x y z
N MET A 1 63.25 23.48 47.06
CA MET A 1 64.30 22.53 46.64
C MET A 1 63.66 21.16 46.43
N LEU A 2 63.65 20.71 45.17
CA LEU A 2 63.67 19.34 44.63
C LEU A 2 63.39 18.12 45.55
N SER A 3 62.43 17.26 45.15
CA SER A 3 62.66 15.91 44.55
C SER A 3 61.74 14.76 45.04
N VAL A 4 60.84 14.35 44.14
CA VAL A 4 60.39 13.00 43.66
C VAL A 4 60.63 11.71 44.50
N LYS A 5 59.56 10.89 44.70
CA LYS A 5 59.35 9.48 44.21
C LYS A 5 58.08 8.81 44.85
N GLY A 6 57.18 8.23 44.03
CA GLY A 6 55.93 7.51 44.42
C GLY A 6 56.07 5.97 44.49
N PRO A 7 55.05 5.12 44.21
CA PRO A 7 53.57 5.18 44.35
C PRO A 7 52.99 3.97 45.17
N PRO A 8 51.65 3.75 45.24
CA PRO A 8 51.12 2.39 45.34
C PRO A 8 50.06 1.99 44.28
N THR A 9 50.04 0.67 44.09
CA THR A 9 49.28 -0.27 43.25
C THR A 9 47.76 -0.03 43.05
N LEU A 10 47.32 -0.05 41.79
CA LEU A 10 45.95 -0.32 41.33
C LEU A 10 45.76 -1.84 41.12
N ALA A 11 44.69 -2.42 41.64
CA ALA A 11 44.25 -3.77 41.30
C ALA A 11 43.19 -3.70 40.17
N CYS A 12 43.50 -4.29 39.03
CA CYS A 12 42.58 -4.51 37.92
C CYS A 12 41.57 -5.62 38.29
N LEU A 13 40.27 -5.33 38.19
CA LEU A 13 39.23 -6.35 38.11
C LEU A 13 38.94 -6.63 36.63
N ALA A 14 39.18 -7.87 36.20
CA ALA A 14 38.97 -8.31 34.83
C ALA A 14 37.47 -8.50 34.55
N LEU A 15 36.95 -7.79 33.55
CA LEU A 15 35.62 -8.00 32.98
C LEU A 15 35.73 -9.09 31.90
N LEU A 16 35.11 -10.24 32.13
CA LEU A 16 35.01 -11.32 31.14
C LEU A 16 33.66 -11.14 30.40
N VAL A 17 33.71 -10.64 29.17
CA VAL A 17 32.53 -10.52 28.30
C VAL A 17 32.48 -11.75 27.40
N VAL A 18 31.47 -12.61 27.58
CA VAL A 18 31.11 -13.66 26.63
C VAL A 18 30.02 -13.08 25.71
N LEU A 19 30.35 -12.90 24.43
CA LEU A 19 29.40 -12.48 23.40
C LEU A 19 28.65 -13.71 22.85
N GLY A 20 27.37 -13.81 23.19
CA GLY A 20 26.40 -14.74 22.63
C GLY A 20 25.02 -14.09 22.65
N ALA A 21 24.32 -14.13 21.51
CA ALA A 21 23.04 -13.46 21.29
C ALA A 21 21.89 -14.02 22.17
N GLY A 22 21.02 -13.13 22.64
CA GLY A 22 19.65 -13.45 23.08
C GLY A 22 19.41 -13.61 24.59
N CYS A 23 18.59 -12.71 25.15
CA CYS A 23 18.08 -12.61 26.53
C CYS A 23 19.07 -12.15 27.62
N THR A 24 19.14 -10.84 27.86
CA THR A 24 19.71 -10.27 29.08
C THR A 24 18.81 -10.59 30.28
N ARG A 25 19.31 -11.42 31.21
CA ARG A 25 18.69 -11.63 32.54
C ARG A 25 19.45 -10.79 33.57
N SER A 26 18.78 -9.82 34.17
CA SER A 26 19.37 -8.98 35.22
C SER A 26 19.22 -9.64 36.59
N PHE A 27 20.33 -9.73 37.32
CA PHE A 27 20.38 -10.16 38.72
C PHE A 27 21.00 -9.06 39.57
N VAL A 28 20.52 -8.89 40.80
CA VAL A 28 21.10 -7.97 41.77
C VAL A 28 21.76 -8.80 42.88
N LEU A 29 23.01 -8.44 43.22
CA LEU A 29 23.73 -8.97 44.38
C LEU A 29 23.38 -8.11 45.59
N GLU A 30 22.79 -8.73 46.62
CA GLU A 30 22.52 -8.07 47.90
C GLU A 30 23.76 -8.14 48.81
N GLU A 31 23.87 -7.24 49.80
CA GLU A 31 25.08 -7.08 50.64
C GLU A 31 25.43 -8.32 51.48
N ASP A 32 24.53 -9.28 51.62
CA ASP A 32 24.77 -10.57 52.30
C ASP A 32 25.20 -11.71 51.34
N GLY A 33 25.49 -11.40 50.07
CA GLY A 33 26.00 -12.35 49.09
C GLY A 33 24.94 -13.27 48.45
N GLY A 34 23.65 -12.96 48.64
CA GLY A 34 22.54 -13.63 47.97
C GLY A 34 22.24 -13.06 46.58
N LEU A 35 21.92 -13.94 45.63
CA LEU A 35 21.49 -13.55 44.27
C LEU A 35 19.95 -13.63 44.18
N ARG A 36 19.28 -12.48 44.05
CA ARG A 36 17.82 -12.41 43.92
C ARG A 36 17.41 -12.13 42.47
N ARG A 37 16.41 -12.89 41.99
CA ARG A 37 15.77 -12.68 40.69
C ARG A 37 14.79 -11.51 40.78
N VAL A 38 14.91 -10.54 39.87
CA VAL A 38 13.92 -9.48 39.70
C VAL A 38 12.91 -9.99 38.66
N ASP A 39 11.76 -10.48 39.12
CA ASP A 39 10.63 -10.73 38.22
C ASP A 39 9.97 -9.38 37.93
N GLY A 40 10.31 -8.79 36.79
CA GLY A 40 9.57 -7.65 36.24
C GLY A 40 8.17 -8.14 35.87
N GLY A 41 7.16 -7.65 36.60
CA GLY A 41 5.77 -7.84 36.24
C GLY A 41 5.56 -7.35 34.81
N ALA A 42 5.20 -8.29 33.94
CA ALA A 42 4.63 -7.96 32.65
C ALA A 42 3.26 -7.32 32.93
N ASP A 43 3.23 -5.98 33.00
CA ASP A 43 2.02 -5.29 32.61
C ASP A 43 1.75 -5.72 31.17
N SER A 44 0.69 -6.51 31.03
CA SER A 44 0.09 -6.81 29.75
C SER A 44 -0.38 -5.48 29.18
N ALA A 45 0.48 -4.85 28.37
CA ALA A 45 0.07 -3.80 27.47
C ALA A 45 -1.00 -4.42 26.58
N VAL A 46 -2.25 -4.07 26.84
CA VAL A 46 -3.32 -4.10 25.85
C VAL A 46 -2.75 -3.42 24.60
N PRO A 47 -2.82 -4.01 23.40
CA PRO A 47 -2.46 -3.28 22.19
C PRO A 47 -3.34 -2.03 22.16
N GLY A 48 -2.71 -0.87 22.36
CA GLY A 48 -3.40 0.40 22.20
C GLY A 48 -3.92 0.45 20.77
N ASP A 49 -5.19 0.81 20.64
CA ASP A 49 -5.74 1.44 19.43
C ASP A 49 -4.63 2.20 18.70
N GLY A 50 -4.25 1.70 17.52
CA GLY A 50 -3.16 2.22 16.69
C GLY A 50 -3.46 3.58 16.07
N SER A 51 -4.21 4.43 16.76
CA SER A 51 -4.45 5.83 16.40
C SER A 51 -3.11 6.54 16.27
N VAL A 52 -2.72 6.77 15.02
CA VAL A 52 -1.63 7.67 14.68
C VAL A 52 -2.03 9.06 15.18
N VAL A 53 -1.25 9.63 16.11
CA VAL A 53 -1.43 11.03 16.50
C VAL A 53 -0.98 11.89 15.31
N LEU A 54 -1.96 12.41 14.58
CA LEU A 54 -1.71 13.30 13.46
C LEU A 54 -1.29 14.68 13.98
N PRO A 55 -0.39 15.39 13.27
CA PRO A 55 -0.10 16.78 13.59
C PRO A 55 -1.38 17.63 13.59
N THR A 56 -1.47 18.56 14.54
CA THR A 56 -2.51 19.60 14.59
C THR A 56 -1.95 20.89 14.00
N GLY A 57 -2.82 21.81 13.58
CA GLY A 57 -2.42 23.06 12.93
C GLY A 57 -2.81 23.14 11.47
N LYS A 58 -2.83 24.36 10.94
CA LYS A 58 -2.97 24.60 9.49
C LYS A 58 -1.66 24.25 8.79
N CYS A 59 -1.74 23.57 7.64
CA CYS A 59 -0.55 23.33 6.84
C CYS A 59 -0.02 24.64 6.25
N GLU A 60 1.24 24.98 6.52
CA GLU A 60 1.89 26.19 6.00
C GLU A 60 2.78 25.88 4.78
N VAL A 61 3.46 24.73 4.81
CA VAL A 61 4.37 24.30 3.74
C VAL A 61 3.95 22.90 3.27
N PRO A 62 3.59 22.71 1.99
CA PRO A 62 3.25 21.40 1.48
C PRO A 62 4.47 20.48 1.49
N SER A 63 4.24 19.19 1.66
CA SER A 63 5.22 18.16 1.30
C SER A 63 5.03 17.79 -0.17
N ALA A 64 6.11 17.33 -0.80
CA ALA A 64 5.99 16.66 -2.09
C ALA A 64 5.12 15.39 -1.98
N VAL A 65 4.56 14.92 -3.09
CA VAL A 65 3.64 13.78 -3.14
C VAL A 65 4.16 12.70 -4.09
N ASP A 66 4.23 11.45 -3.64
CA ASP A 66 4.57 10.29 -4.49
C ASP A 66 3.34 9.39 -4.62
N LEU A 67 2.76 9.32 -5.81
CA LEU A 67 1.59 8.52 -6.14
C LEU A 67 2.02 7.21 -6.80
N LEU A 68 1.75 6.09 -6.13
CA LEU A 68 1.90 4.75 -6.69
C LEU A 68 0.52 4.22 -7.08
N PHE A 69 0.27 4.11 -8.38
CA PHE A 69 -0.88 3.38 -8.90
C PHE A 69 -0.55 1.90 -9.04
N VAL A 70 -1.44 1.06 -8.55
CA VAL A 70 -1.37 -0.39 -8.65
C VAL A 70 -2.58 -0.81 -9.45
N ILE A 71 -2.34 -1.15 -10.71
CA ILE A 71 -3.38 -1.37 -11.68
C ILE A 71 -3.51 -2.85 -11.95
N ASP A 72 -4.67 -3.39 -11.66
CA ASP A 72 -5.03 -4.71 -12.13
C ASP A 72 -5.02 -4.76 -13.66
N ASN A 73 -4.22 -5.67 -14.20
CA ASN A 73 -4.06 -5.89 -15.63
C ASN A 73 -4.57 -7.27 -16.06
N SER A 74 -5.48 -7.88 -15.28
CA SER A 74 -6.23 -9.08 -15.66
C SER A 74 -7.19 -8.80 -16.84
N ASN A 75 -7.88 -9.83 -17.33
CA ASN A 75 -8.66 -9.72 -18.57
C ASN A 75 -9.90 -8.82 -18.49
N SER A 76 -10.44 -8.58 -17.29
CA SER A 76 -11.74 -7.91 -17.03
C SER A 76 -11.63 -6.46 -16.57
N THR A 77 -10.45 -5.84 -16.66
CA THR A 77 -10.20 -4.54 -16.01
C THR A 77 -9.96 -3.40 -16.98
N TYR A 78 -10.14 -3.61 -18.28
CA TYR A 78 -9.84 -2.57 -19.28
C TYR A 78 -10.72 -1.34 -19.11
N ASP A 79 -12.02 -1.54 -18.89
CA ASP A 79 -12.98 -0.44 -18.80
C ASP A 79 -12.73 0.38 -17.51
N GLU A 80 -12.37 -0.28 -16.41
CA GLU A 80 -11.97 0.33 -15.14
C GLU A 80 -10.67 1.14 -15.29
N GLN A 81 -9.67 0.62 -16.01
CA GLN A 81 -8.43 1.34 -16.31
C GLN A 81 -8.72 2.61 -17.11
N ALA A 82 -9.59 2.52 -18.11
CA ALA A 82 -10.00 3.67 -18.92
C ALA A 82 -10.76 4.71 -18.08
N ALA A 83 -11.71 4.27 -17.23
CA ALA A 83 -12.44 5.14 -16.32
C ALA A 83 -11.51 5.87 -15.35
N LEU A 84 -10.54 5.18 -14.74
CA LEU A 84 -9.55 5.82 -13.88
C LEU A 84 -8.70 6.86 -14.64
N ALA A 85 -8.32 6.55 -15.88
CA ALA A 85 -7.54 7.45 -16.71
C ALA A 85 -8.32 8.72 -17.10
N GLU A 86 -9.64 8.62 -17.27
CA GLU A 86 -10.55 9.76 -17.49
C GLU A 86 -10.73 10.63 -16.23
N GLU A 87 -10.64 10.01 -15.05
CA GLU A 87 -10.78 10.67 -13.75
C GLU A 87 -9.47 11.26 -13.20
N LEU A 88 -8.32 10.88 -13.75
CA LEU A 88 -7.03 11.40 -13.32
C LEU A 88 -6.98 12.94 -13.23
N PRO A 89 -7.55 13.72 -14.17
CA PRO A 89 -7.61 15.17 -14.04
C PRO A 89 -8.34 15.65 -12.77
N ASN A 90 -9.38 14.96 -12.31
CA ASN A 90 -10.08 15.31 -11.05
C ASN A 90 -9.20 15.03 -9.82
N LEU A 91 -8.43 13.94 -9.84
CA LEU A 91 -7.45 13.65 -8.78
C LEU A 91 -6.39 14.75 -8.70
N LEU A 92 -5.80 15.08 -9.87
CA LEU A 92 -4.76 16.10 -9.95
C LEU A 92 -5.32 17.48 -9.61
N ASP A 93 -6.51 17.84 -10.08
CA ASP A 93 -7.14 19.12 -9.72
C ASP A 93 -7.32 19.27 -8.21
N ALA A 94 -7.76 18.21 -7.51
CA ALA A 94 -7.84 18.24 -6.06
C ALA A 94 -6.48 18.46 -5.37
N LEU A 95 -5.36 18.02 -5.95
CA LEU A 95 -4.03 18.23 -5.39
C LEU A 95 -3.44 19.62 -5.76
N LEU A 96 -3.60 20.01 -7.03
CA LEU A 96 -2.98 21.20 -7.62
C LEU A 96 -3.80 22.48 -7.36
N ASN A 97 -5.12 22.35 -7.23
CA ASN A 97 -6.07 23.42 -6.97
C ASN A 97 -6.99 23.04 -5.80
N PRO A 98 -6.47 23.02 -4.56
CA PRO A 98 -7.22 22.53 -3.40
C PRO A 98 -8.55 23.26 -3.20
N PRO A 99 -9.61 22.55 -2.80
CA PRO A 99 -10.90 23.15 -2.53
C PRO A 99 -10.87 23.97 -1.23
N ASP A 100 -11.90 24.81 -1.08
CA ASP A 100 -12.26 25.53 0.15
C ASP A 100 -13.62 24.95 0.58
N ASP A 101 -13.59 23.77 1.21
CA ASP A 101 -14.80 23.02 1.55
C ASP A 101 -15.54 23.66 2.75
N ASP A 102 -14.83 24.41 3.60
CA ASP A 102 -15.40 25.11 4.77
C ASP A 102 -15.92 26.52 4.47
N GLY A 103 -15.56 27.08 3.32
CA GLY A 103 -16.03 28.36 2.80
C GLY A 103 -15.42 29.58 3.51
N ASP A 104 -14.24 29.43 4.13
CA ASP A 104 -13.55 30.51 4.82
C ASP A 104 -12.80 31.48 3.86
N GLY A 105 -12.75 31.13 2.57
CA GLY A 105 -12.08 31.90 1.51
C GLY A 105 -10.61 31.53 1.31
N VAL A 106 -10.12 30.47 1.97
CA VAL A 106 -8.76 29.95 1.87
C VAL A 106 -8.83 28.46 1.54
N PRO A 107 -7.99 27.95 0.62
CA PRO A 107 -7.95 26.51 0.36
C PRO A 107 -7.63 25.70 1.62
N ASP A 108 -8.25 24.53 1.75
CA ASP A 108 -8.14 23.60 2.88
C ASP A 108 -6.68 23.16 3.15
N TYR A 109 -5.85 23.15 2.11
CA TYR A 109 -4.41 22.87 2.15
C TYR A 109 -3.68 23.67 1.06
N PRO A 110 -2.36 23.91 1.20
CA PRO A 110 -1.58 24.53 0.14
C PRO A 110 -1.60 23.69 -1.15
N PRO A 111 -1.60 24.31 -2.34
CA PRO A 111 -1.41 23.61 -3.61
C PRO A 111 -0.16 22.73 -3.59
N ILE A 112 -0.30 21.49 -4.07
CA ILE A 112 0.84 20.59 -4.25
C ILE A 112 1.51 20.92 -5.57
N ASP A 113 2.81 21.23 -5.55
CA ASP A 113 3.58 21.64 -6.72
C ASP A 113 4.73 20.69 -7.06
N ASP A 114 4.91 19.58 -6.32
CA ASP A 114 5.98 18.59 -6.53
C ASP A 114 5.47 17.14 -6.42
N ILE A 115 5.16 16.50 -7.55
CA ILE A 115 4.55 15.16 -7.61
C ILE A 115 5.45 14.17 -8.37
N HIS A 116 5.62 12.97 -7.83
CA HIS A 116 6.01 11.79 -8.61
C HIS A 116 4.80 10.89 -8.83
N LEU A 117 4.65 10.34 -10.04
CA LEU A 117 3.61 9.36 -10.36
C LEU A 117 4.24 8.12 -10.99
N GLY A 118 4.09 6.98 -10.33
CA GLY A 118 4.54 5.67 -10.78
C GLY A 118 3.36 4.71 -10.92
N VAL A 119 3.48 3.77 -11.85
CA VAL A 119 2.47 2.72 -12.07
C VAL A 119 3.14 1.36 -11.95
N VAL A 120 2.56 0.44 -11.20
CA VAL A 120 2.86 -1.00 -11.22
C VAL A 120 1.58 -1.77 -11.53
N THR A 121 1.71 -3.02 -11.95
CA THR A 121 0.56 -3.90 -12.16
C THR A 121 0.35 -4.85 -10.97
N SER A 122 -0.80 -5.53 -10.91
CA SER A 122 -1.06 -6.59 -9.92
C SER A 122 -0.33 -7.91 -10.22
N ASP A 123 0.31 -8.05 -11.39
CA ASP A 123 0.96 -9.29 -11.83
C ASP A 123 2.30 -9.50 -11.13
N MET A 124 2.30 -10.38 -10.13
CA MET A 124 3.50 -10.83 -9.42
C MET A 124 3.93 -12.25 -9.81
N GLY A 125 3.33 -12.81 -10.87
CA GLY A 125 3.52 -14.18 -11.30
C GLY A 125 2.97 -15.21 -10.30
N THR A 126 3.26 -16.48 -10.57
CA THR A 126 2.69 -17.65 -9.90
C THR A 126 3.76 -18.51 -9.23
N GLY A 127 4.87 -17.90 -8.79
CA GLY A 127 5.97 -18.60 -8.11
C GLY A 127 6.64 -19.70 -8.94
N GLY A 128 6.59 -19.60 -10.27
CA GLY A 128 7.16 -20.52 -11.24
C GLY A 128 6.18 -21.55 -11.81
N PHE A 129 4.93 -21.59 -11.34
CA PHE A 129 3.93 -22.54 -11.82
C PHE A 129 3.29 -22.07 -13.13
N SER A 130 3.29 -22.92 -14.16
CA SER A 130 2.61 -22.58 -15.42
C SER A 130 1.09 -22.61 -15.25
N VAL A 131 0.49 -21.43 -15.20
CA VAL A 131 -0.96 -21.20 -15.13
C VAL A 131 -1.39 -20.45 -16.39
N PRO A 132 -2.54 -20.80 -17.01
CA PRO A 132 -3.10 -19.98 -18.08
C PRO A 132 -3.20 -18.50 -17.68
N THR A 133 -3.06 -17.58 -18.63
CA THR A 133 -3.03 -16.10 -18.42
C THR A 133 -1.73 -15.57 -17.78
N CYS A 134 -1.07 -16.31 -16.91
CA CYS A 134 0.17 -15.90 -16.25
C CYS A 134 1.40 -16.23 -17.13
N LEU A 135 1.70 -15.37 -18.10
CA LEU A 135 2.73 -15.61 -19.12
C LEU A 135 4.16 -15.61 -18.56
N GLU A 136 4.46 -14.76 -17.58
CA GLU A 136 5.68 -14.82 -16.79
C GLU A 136 5.34 -15.41 -15.41
N PRO A 137 5.55 -16.72 -15.19
CA PRO A 137 5.11 -17.37 -13.97
C PRO A 137 6.06 -17.17 -12.78
N ASN A 138 7.31 -16.78 -12.98
CA ASN A 138 8.26 -16.62 -11.88
C ASN A 138 7.97 -15.39 -11.03
N PHE A 139 7.77 -14.24 -11.70
CA PHE A 139 7.72 -12.94 -11.06
C PHE A 139 6.69 -11.98 -11.68
N GLY A 140 6.06 -12.31 -12.81
CA GLY A 140 5.17 -11.36 -13.49
C GLY A 140 5.91 -10.07 -13.85
N ASP A 141 5.31 -8.94 -13.48
CA ASP A 141 5.91 -7.60 -13.56
C ASP A 141 6.70 -7.21 -12.29
N ASP A 142 6.65 -8.05 -11.26
CA ASP A 142 7.51 -8.06 -10.08
C ASP A 142 7.47 -6.78 -9.22
N GLY A 143 6.41 -5.97 -9.31
CA GLY A 143 6.32 -4.67 -8.65
C GLY A 143 7.37 -3.67 -9.16
N VAL A 144 7.86 -3.86 -10.38
CA VAL A 144 8.72 -2.89 -11.07
C VAL A 144 7.85 -1.86 -11.77
N LEU A 145 8.24 -0.59 -11.66
CA LEU A 145 7.51 0.51 -12.29
C LEU A 145 7.41 0.32 -13.81
N ASN A 146 6.17 0.44 -14.32
CA ASN A 146 5.84 0.30 -15.72
C ASN A 146 6.53 1.37 -16.57
N THR A 147 7.28 0.93 -17.57
CA THR A 147 7.95 1.81 -18.55
C THR A 147 7.34 1.73 -19.95
N VAL A 148 6.21 1.01 -20.09
CA VAL A 148 5.49 0.83 -21.35
C VAL A 148 4.33 1.82 -21.42
N GLY A 149 4.31 2.64 -22.46
CA GLY A 149 3.21 3.58 -22.70
C GLY A 149 2.17 3.01 -23.67
N ASN A 150 0.90 3.36 -23.45
CA ASN A 150 -0.21 2.86 -24.25
C ASN A 150 -0.33 3.58 -25.61
N THR A 151 0.25 2.98 -26.64
CA THR A 151 0.22 3.55 -28.01
C THR A 151 -1.17 3.53 -28.69
N ALA A 152 -2.18 2.91 -28.09
CA ALA A 152 -3.55 3.01 -28.59
C ALA A 152 -4.15 4.41 -28.33
N ILE A 153 -3.64 5.11 -27.31
CA ILE A 153 -3.99 6.49 -27.02
C ILE A 153 -3.16 7.42 -27.92
N ALA A 154 -3.84 8.27 -28.69
CA ALA A 154 -3.18 9.15 -29.64
C ALA A 154 -2.23 10.14 -28.95
N GLY A 155 -0.95 10.11 -29.32
CA GLY A 155 0.09 10.98 -28.76
C GLY A 155 0.97 10.31 -27.70
N CYS A 156 0.57 9.13 -27.19
CA CYS A 156 1.39 8.38 -26.24
C CYS A 156 2.59 7.72 -26.93
N SER A 157 3.75 7.80 -26.28
CA SER A 157 4.95 7.07 -26.70
C SER A 157 4.88 5.60 -26.27
N ALA A 158 5.55 4.71 -26.99
CA ALA A 158 5.62 3.28 -26.62
C ALA A 158 6.41 3.03 -25.32
N SER A 159 7.23 4.00 -24.91
CA SER A 159 7.95 3.97 -23.64
C SER A 159 7.72 5.26 -22.89
N VAL A 160 7.55 5.11 -21.58
CA VAL A 160 7.45 6.17 -20.58
C VAL A 160 8.59 6.02 -19.57
N PRO A 161 9.01 7.10 -18.88
CA PRO A 161 9.94 6.96 -17.76
C PRO A 161 9.33 6.08 -16.65
N PRO A 162 10.15 5.49 -15.77
CA PRO A 162 9.64 4.67 -14.66
C PRO A 162 8.65 5.40 -13.75
N PHE A 163 8.84 6.71 -13.57
CA PHE A 163 7.86 7.58 -12.96
C PHE A 163 7.89 8.95 -13.63
N LEU A 164 6.75 9.63 -13.60
CA LEU A 164 6.60 10.99 -14.08
C LEU A 164 6.87 11.97 -12.95
N THR A 165 7.37 13.15 -13.27
CA THR A 165 7.63 14.22 -12.31
C THR A 165 6.88 15.48 -12.73
N TYR A 166 6.18 16.09 -11.79
CA TYR A 166 5.53 17.39 -11.92
C TYR A 166 6.17 18.35 -10.93
N GLN A 167 6.73 19.47 -11.43
CA GLN A 167 7.38 20.52 -10.62
C GLN A 167 7.01 21.94 -11.08
N THR A 168 6.14 22.04 -12.09
CA THR A 168 5.96 23.23 -12.90
C THR A 168 4.47 23.41 -13.19
N PRO A 169 3.80 24.42 -12.59
CA PRO A 169 2.35 24.59 -12.69
C PRO A 169 1.78 24.65 -14.11
N GLU A 170 2.48 25.30 -15.03
CA GLU A 170 2.07 25.44 -16.42
C GLU A 170 2.01 24.11 -17.20
N ASP A 171 2.64 23.05 -16.69
CA ASP A 171 2.73 21.73 -17.34
C ASP A 171 1.66 20.74 -16.85
N ALA A 172 0.70 21.16 -16.00
CA ALA A 172 -0.28 20.26 -15.39
C ALA A 172 -1.08 19.42 -16.40
N GLY A 173 -1.47 20.03 -17.53
CA GLY A 173 -2.18 19.31 -18.59
C GLY A 173 -1.32 18.29 -19.34
N GLU A 174 -0.04 18.59 -19.55
CA GLU A 174 0.91 17.65 -20.18
C GLU A 174 1.25 16.51 -19.21
N PHE A 175 1.48 16.83 -17.94
CA PHE A 175 1.71 15.83 -16.90
C PHE A 175 0.52 14.87 -16.79
N ALA A 176 -0.72 15.39 -16.74
CA ALA A 176 -1.93 14.57 -16.74
C ALA A 176 -2.00 13.66 -17.97
N PHE A 177 -1.74 14.21 -19.17
CA PHE A 177 -1.74 13.42 -20.40
C PHE A 177 -0.69 12.31 -20.40
N GLN A 178 0.55 12.59 -19.98
CA GLN A 178 1.60 11.58 -19.90
C GLN A 178 1.27 10.49 -18.86
N ALA A 179 0.61 10.84 -17.76
CA ALA A 179 0.15 9.88 -16.76
C ALA A 179 -0.99 8.99 -17.28
N THR A 180 -1.93 9.53 -18.06
CA THR A 180 -2.92 8.71 -18.78
C THR A 180 -2.24 7.67 -19.68
N CYS A 181 -1.11 8.00 -20.31
CA CYS A 181 -0.38 7.06 -21.16
C CYS A 181 0.20 5.85 -20.40
N SER A 182 0.40 5.94 -19.08
CA SER A 182 0.96 4.85 -18.26
C SER A 182 -0.08 4.11 -17.40
N LEU A 183 -1.28 4.69 -17.18
CA LEU A 183 -2.35 4.10 -16.36
C LEU A 183 -3.13 2.99 -17.07
N VAL A 184 -3.30 3.07 -18.39
CA VAL A 184 -3.97 2.02 -19.16
C VAL A 184 -2.93 0.99 -19.61
N VAL A 185 -2.60 0.07 -18.70
CA VAL A 185 -1.52 -0.92 -18.82
C VAL A 185 -1.89 -2.13 -19.69
N GLY A 186 -3.17 -2.30 -20.00
CA GLY A 186 -3.70 -3.43 -20.78
C GLY A 186 -4.15 -4.58 -19.87
N THR A 187 -4.55 -5.69 -20.50
CA THR A 187 -5.28 -6.79 -19.84
C THR A 187 -4.59 -8.16 -19.97
N GLY A 188 -3.28 -8.15 -20.24
CA GLY A 188 -2.49 -9.35 -20.50
C GLY A 188 -1.84 -9.99 -19.28
N GLY A 189 -2.17 -9.50 -18.08
CA GLY A 189 -1.59 -9.95 -16.81
C GLY A 189 -2.15 -11.27 -16.31
N CYS A 190 -1.50 -11.77 -15.26
CA CYS A 190 -1.91 -12.98 -14.54
C CYS A 190 -3.27 -12.80 -13.84
N GLY A 191 -4.19 -13.75 -14.06
CA GLY A 191 -5.49 -13.82 -13.35
C GLY A 191 -5.41 -14.29 -11.90
N PHE A 192 -4.30 -13.97 -11.23
CA PHE A 192 -4.08 -14.14 -9.79
C PHE A 192 -3.46 -12.83 -9.30
N GLU A 193 -4.35 -11.89 -9.03
CA GLU A 193 -4.07 -10.50 -8.74
C GLU A 193 -3.38 -10.39 -7.39
N GLN A 194 -2.21 -9.75 -7.35
CA GLN A 194 -1.43 -9.57 -6.13
C GLN A 194 -1.13 -8.09 -5.86
N PRO A 195 -2.16 -7.22 -5.81
CA PRO A 195 -1.96 -5.78 -5.71
C PRO A 195 -1.22 -5.39 -4.42
N LEU A 196 -1.40 -6.11 -3.31
CA LEU A 196 -0.76 -5.73 -2.05
C LEU A 196 0.75 -6.04 -2.05
N ASP A 197 1.16 -7.22 -2.55
CA ASP A 197 2.59 -7.53 -2.73
C ASP A 197 3.23 -6.64 -3.79
N ALA A 198 2.55 -6.37 -4.91
CA ALA A 198 3.03 -5.45 -5.94
C ALA A 198 3.29 -4.05 -5.37
N ALA A 199 2.29 -3.49 -4.67
CA ALA A 199 2.38 -2.19 -4.03
C ALA A 199 3.55 -2.12 -3.05
N LEU A 200 3.60 -3.05 -2.10
CA LEU A 200 4.60 -3.01 -1.04
C LEU A 200 6.00 -3.29 -1.59
N LYS A 201 6.15 -4.21 -2.54
CA LYS A 201 7.45 -4.52 -3.15
C LYS A 201 8.01 -3.32 -3.90
N ALA A 202 7.17 -2.58 -4.61
CA ALA A 202 7.57 -1.43 -5.40
C ALA A 202 8.30 -0.36 -4.58
N VAL A 203 7.85 -0.11 -3.35
CA VAL A 203 8.36 0.96 -2.48
C VAL A 203 9.29 0.49 -1.36
N THR A 204 9.36 -0.82 -1.11
CA THR A 204 10.21 -1.36 -0.05
C THR A 204 11.69 -1.28 -0.43
N PRO A 205 12.57 -0.70 0.42
CA PRO A 205 14.01 -0.73 0.20
C PRO A 205 14.57 -2.16 0.24
N ARG A 206 15.62 -2.44 -0.54
CA ARG A 206 16.27 -3.76 -0.59
C ARG A 206 16.88 -4.20 0.73
N SER A 207 17.19 -3.24 1.60
CA SER A 207 17.73 -3.47 2.95
C SER A 207 16.67 -3.79 3.99
N ALA A 208 15.37 -3.65 3.66
CA ALA A 208 14.29 -3.98 4.57
C ALA A 208 14.27 -5.50 4.86
N PRO A 209 13.85 -5.91 6.07
CA PRO A 209 13.82 -7.32 6.46
C PRO A 209 12.73 -8.14 5.76
N ILE A 210 11.73 -7.47 5.18
CA ILE A 210 10.64 -8.11 4.46
C ILE A 210 11.13 -8.62 3.09
N THR A 211 10.77 -9.85 2.75
CA THR A 211 11.10 -10.50 1.46
C THR A 211 9.85 -10.92 0.73
N PHE A 212 9.90 -10.96 -0.60
CA PHE A 212 8.81 -11.34 -1.49
C PHE A 212 9.07 -12.72 -2.11
N ALA A 213 8.34 -13.09 -3.17
CA ALA A 213 8.47 -14.34 -3.90
C ALA A 213 9.95 -14.74 -4.13
N ALA A 214 10.24 -16.02 -3.92
CA ALA A 214 11.59 -16.61 -3.98
C ALA A 214 12.65 -15.94 -3.07
N GLY A 215 12.23 -15.21 -2.02
CA GLY A 215 13.14 -14.50 -1.11
C GLY A 215 13.75 -13.23 -1.71
N THR A 216 13.13 -12.67 -2.75
CA THR A 216 13.58 -11.44 -3.41
C THR A 216 13.39 -10.21 -2.50
N PRO A 217 14.27 -9.20 -2.60
CA PRO A 217 14.11 -7.94 -1.88
C PRO A 217 13.08 -7.02 -2.55
N GLY A 218 12.70 -5.92 -1.88
CA GLY A 218 11.92 -4.85 -2.50
C GLY A 218 12.70 -4.03 -3.54
N HIS A 219 12.01 -3.15 -4.26
CA HIS A 219 12.56 -2.39 -5.39
C HIS A 219 12.80 -0.90 -5.12
N GLY A 220 12.43 -0.38 -3.95
CA GLY A 220 12.39 1.07 -3.67
C GLY A 220 13.72 1.82 -3.85
N ASP A 221 14.84 1.16 -3.55
CA ASP A 221 16.22 1.65 -3.81
C ASP A 221 16.96 0.80 -4.87
N GLY A 222 16.20 -0.01 -5.61
CA GLY A 222 16.64 -0.92 -6.67
C GLY A 222 16.08 -0.53 -8.02
N ALA A 223 15.18 -1.36 -8.57
CA ALA A 223 14.58 -1.12 -9.88
C ALA A 223 13.75 0.17 -9.94
N ASN A 224 13.16 0.57 -8.81
CA ASN A 224 12.30 1.76 -8.69
C ASN A 224 13.03 2.94 -8.02
N ALA A 225 14.37 2.90 -7.99
CA ALA A 225 15.16 3.93 -7.32
C ALA A 225 14.82 5.34 -7.83
N GLY A 226 14.64 6.27 -6.88
CA GLY A 226 14.32 7.66 -7.17
C GLY A 226 12.83 7.99 -7.19
N PHE A 227 11.94 6.99 -7.19
CA PHE A 227 10.50 7.21 -7.11
C PHE A 227 10.08 7.73 -5.73
N LEU A 228 10.28 6.94 -4.67
CA LEU A 228 9.86 7.31 -3.32
C LEU A 228 10.90 8.22 -2.63
N ARG A 229 10.49 9.45 -2.34
CA ARG A 229 11.29 10.43 -1.62
C ARG A 229 11.13 10.27 -0.10
N PRO A 230 12.13 10.61 0.72
CA PRO A 230 12.07 10.40 2.17
C PRO A 230 10.96 11.19 2.88
N ASP A 231 10.76 12.46 2.48
CA ASP A 231 9.87 13.42 3.17
C ASP A 231 8.56 13.70 2.42
N SER A 232 8.27 12.92 1.38
CA SER A 232 7.03 13.02 0.60
C SER A 232 5.87 12.30 1.28
N MET A 233 4.65 12.75 1.01
CA MET A 233 3.46 11.95 1.28
C MET A 233 3.35 10.84 0.24
N LEU A 234 3.33 9.58 0.70
CA LEU A 234 3.12 8.41 -0.17
C LEU A 234 1.63 8.11 -0.29
N GLY A 235 1.10 8.25 -1.50
CA GLY A 235 -0.24 7.79 -1.86
C GLY A 235 -0.16 6.47 -2.62
N VAL A 236 -0.76 5.40 -2.10
CA VAL A 236 -0.92 4.12 -2.82
C VAL A 236 -2.36 4.00 -3.28
N ILE A 237 -2.61 3.90 -4.59
CA ILE A 237 -3.94 3.78 -5.19
C ILE A 237 -4.05 2.43 -5.89
N VAL A 238 -4.92 1.56 -5.38
CA VAL A 238 -5.19 0.24 -5.96
C VAL A 238 -6.48 0.30 -6.77
N LEU A 239 -6.44 -0.19 -8.01
CA LEU A 239 -7.60 -0.45 -8.85
C LEU A 239 -7.64 -1.95 -9.17
N THR A 240 -8.68 -2.66 -8.73
CA THR A 240 -8.88 -4.10 -9.03
C THR A 240 -10.35 -4.48 -8.88
N ASP A 241 -10.83 -5.38 -9.73
CA ASP A 241 -12.17 -5.98 -9.67
C ASP A 241 -12.19 -7.31 -8.87
N GLU A 242 -11.04 -7.79 -8.40
CA GLU A 242 -10.91 -8.99 -7.55
C GLU A 242 -10.34 -8.66 -6.15
N ASP A 243 -10.14 -9.67 -5.31
CA ASP A 243 -9.45 -9.51 -4.02
C ASP A 243 -7.95 -9.83 -4.13
N ASP A 244 -7.19 -9.49 -3.09
CA ASP A 244 -5.75 -9.73 -3.06
C ASP A 244 -5.38 -11.21 -2.88
N CYS A 245 -4.74 -11.81 -3.89
CA CYS A 245 -4.16 -13.15 -3.84
C CYS A 245 -2.64 -13.16 -3.52
N SER A 246 -2.10 -12.13 -2.83
CA SER A 246 -0.68 -12.06 -2.52
C SER A 246 -0.21 -13.26 -1.68
N ALA A 247 0.49 -14.20 -2.33
CA ALA A 247 0.72 -15.54 -1.81
C ALA A 247 2.04 -15.65 -1.05
N ARG A 248 1.96 -16.20 0.17
CA ARG A 248 3.17 -16.59 0.93
C ARG A 248 3.67 -17.98 0.55
N ASP A 249 2.74 -18.84 0.12
CA ASP A 249 3.02 -20.19 -0.35
C ASP A 249 2.52 -20.33 -1.79
N PRO A 250 3.43 -20.38 -2.78
CA PRO A 250 3.05 -20.41 -4.19
C PRO A 250 2.35 -21.71 -4.60
N GLU A 251 2.28 -22.73 -3.74
CA GLU A 251 1.48 -23.93 -3.99
C GLU A 251 0.00 -23.61 -4.22
N VAL A 252 -0.50 -22.46 -3.74
CA VAL A 252 -1.85 -21.98 -4.05
C VAL A 252 -2.08 -21.89 -5.58
N PHE A 253 -1.04 -21.56 -6.35
CA PHE A 253 -1.09 -21.43 -7.81
C PHE A 253 -0.78 -22.73 -8.55
N ASN A 254 -0.21 -23.75 -7.89
CA ASN A 254 0.23 -24.99 -8.54
C ASN A 254 -0.97 -25.83 -9.01
N PRO A 255 -1.24 -25.97 -10.32
CA PRO A 255 -2.43 -26.70 -10.80
C PRO A 255 -2.48 -28.17 -10.36
N THR A 256 -1.33 -28.74 -10.02
CA THR A 256 -1.16 -30.11 -9.55
C THR A 256 -0.85 -30.21 -8.06
N SER A 257 -1.09 -29.16 -7.28
CA SER A 257 -0.83 -29.17 -5.84
C SER A 257 -1.58 -30.30 -5.14
N GLU A 258 -0.89 -30.98 -4.23
CA GLU A 258 -1.48 -31.93 -3.29
C GLU A 258 -1.95 -31.25 -1.99
N THR A 259 -1.59 -29.98 -1.80
CA THR A 259 -1.81 -29.24 -0.55
C THR A 259 -2.77 -28.06 -0.68
N ALA A 260 -2.88 -27.45 -1.87
CA ALA A 260 -3.87 -26.41 -2.13
C ALA A 260 -5.17 -27.05 -2.61
N GLU A 261 -6.21 -26.95 -1.79
CA GLU A 261 -7.48 -27.62 -2.05
C GLU A 261 -8.44 -26.75 -2.87
N GLY A 262 -9.26 -27.40 -3.70
CA GLY A 262 -10.33 -26.75 -4.47
C GLY A 262 -9.98 -26.40 -5.91
N ASP A 263 -10.97 -25.83 -6.60
CA ASP A 263 -10.83 -25.29 -7.95
C ASP A 263 -9.74 -24.22 -7.97
N LEU A 264 -8.86 -24.25 -8.97
CA LEU A 264 -7.69 -23.35 -9.07
C LEU A 264 -8.09 -21.88 -8.94
N ASN A 265 -9.19 -21.46 -9.58
CA ASN A 265 -9.65 -20.07 -9.57
C ASN A 265 -10.16 -19.61 -8.20
N LEU A 266 -10.45 -20.54 -7.29
CA LEU A 266 -11.00 -20.24 -5.96
C LEU A 266 -9.95 -20.36 -4.86
N ARG A 267 -8.70 -20.70 -5.17
CA ARG A 267 -7.73 -21.13 -4.14
C ARG A 267 -7.27 -20.03 -3.21
N CYS A 268 -7.22 -18.78 -3.68
CA CYS A 268 -6.92 -17.63 -2.82
C CYS A 268 -7.95 -17.50 -1.70
N PHE A 269 -9.23 -17.68 -2.05
CA PHE A 269 -10.34 -17.72 -1.13
C PHE A 269 -10.36 -18.99 -0.25
N SER A 270 -10.22 -20.18 -0.85
CA SER A 270 -10.39 -21.45 -0.11
C SER A 270 -9.18 -21.84 0.74
N ASN A 271 -8.00 -21.28 0.46
CA ASN A 271 -6.76 -21.53 1.18
C ASN A 271 -6.16 -20.23 1.74
N PRO A 272 -6.87 -19.48 2.60
CA PRO A 272 -6.39 -18.18 3.09
C PRO A 272 -5.11 -18.31 3.92
N GLY A 273 -4.83 -19.51 4.46
CA GLY A 273 -3.56 -19.84 5.10
C GLY A 273 -2.35 -19.90 4.16
N MET A 274 -2.52 -19.84 2.85
CA MET A 274 -1.43 -19.75 1.86
C MET A 274 -1.17 -18.32 1.39
N LEU A 275 -1.99 -17.36 1.83
CA LEU A 275 -1.79 -15.94 1.56
C LEU A 275 -1.01 -15.27 2.69
N HIS A 276 -0.36 -14.14 2.37
CA HIS A 276 0.18 -13.28 3.41
C HIS A 276 -0.97 -12.69 4.26
N PRO A 277 -0.78 -12.51 5.58
CA PRO A 277 -1.76 -11.79 6.41
C PRO A 277 -1.78 -10.30 6.05
N VAL A 278 -2.93 -9.64 6.14
CA VAL A 278 -3.07 -8.20 5.80
C VAL A 278 -2.14 -7.33 6.65
N GLU A 279 -1.89 -7.74 7.90
CA GLU A 279 -1.00 -7.07 8.84
C GLU A 279 0.43 -6.89 8.29
N ARG A 280 0.87 -7.78 7.39
CA ARG A 280 2.15 -7.63 6.68
C ARG A 280 2.23 -6.30 5.95
N TYR A 281 1.15 -5.91 5.28
CA TYR A 281 1.08 -4.68 4.49
C TYR A 281 0.89 -3.46 5.38
N VAL A 282 0.11 -3.60 6.44
CA VAL A 282 -0.02 -2.56 7.48
C VAL A 282 1.34 -2.21 8.08
N ASP A 283 2.09 -3.22 8.54
CA ASP A 283 3.41 -3.04 9.13
C ASP A 283 4.42 -2.52 8.09
N GLY A 284 4.36 -3.07 6.87
CA GLY A 284 5.19 -2.65 5.75
C GLY A 284 5.05 -1.16 5.44
N PHE A 285 3.83 -0.69 5.18
CA PHE A 285 3.60 0.72 4.85
C PHE A 285 3.87 1.66 6.02
N ARG A 286 3.50 1.27 7.26
CA ARG A 286 3.86 2.06 8.46
C ARG A 286 5.38 2.20 8.61
N SER A 287 6.15 1.17 8.28
CA SER A 287 7.61 1.23 8.39
C SER A 287 8.26 2.22 7.41
N LEU A 288 7.65 2.48 6.25
CA LEU A 288 8.16 3.45 5.25
C LEU A 288 8.05 4.90 5.72
N ARG A 289 7.17 5.15 6.69
CA ARG A 289 6.85 6.48 7.24
C ARG A 289 6.85 6.47 8.77
N ALA A 290 7.71 5.66 9.39
CA ALA A 290 7.73 5.50 10.84
C ALA A 290 7.91 6.81 11.62
N ASP A 291 8.71 7.74 11.08
CA ASP A 291 8.97 9.05 11.68
C ASP A 291 7.88 10.10 11.37
N ARG A 292 7.09 9.87 10.30
CA ARG A 292 6.04 10.76 9.79
C ARG A 292 4.82 9.95 9.32
N PRO A 293 4.14 9.23 10.22
CA PRO A 293 3.06 8.32 9.86
C PRO A 293 1.87 9.01 9.21
N ASP A 294 1.78 10.34 9.34
CA ASP A 294 0.82 11.21 8.66
C ASP A 294 1.05 11.31 7.14
N LEU A 295 2.28 11.10 6.66
CA LEU A 295 2.69 11.17 5.25
C LEU A 295 2.42 9.87 4.47
N PHE A 296 1.29 9.22 4.74
CA PHE A 296 0.83 8.03 4.03
C PHE A 296 -0.69 8.07 3.81
N THR A 297 -1.13 7.70 2.61
CA THR A 297 -2.53 7.47 2.26
C THR A 297 -2.70 6.21 1.43
N PHE A 298 -3.70 5.39 1.74
CA PHE A 298 -4.08 4.22 0.95
C PHE A 298 -5.47 4.40 0.32
N ALA A 299 -5.59 4.29 -0.99
CA ALA A 299 -6.86 4.34 -1.70
C ALA A 299 -7.14 3.02 -2.41
N ALA A 300 -8.37 2.54 -2.33
CA ALA A 300 -8.84 1.34 -3.00
C ALA A 300 -10.08 1.67 -3.83
N ILE A 301 -9.98 1.53 -5.14
CA ILE A 301 -11.08 1.61 -6.11
C ILE A 301 -11.39 0.17 -6.49
N VAL A 302 -12.37 -0.42 -5.81
CA VAL A 302 -12.56 -1.89 -5.77
C VAL A 302 -14.03 -2.29 -5.80
N GLY A 303 -14.30 -3.58 -6.00
CA GLY A 303 -15.64 -4.19 -6.13
C GLY A 303 -16.52 -4.10 -4.88
N VAL A 304 -16.91 -2.90 -4.47
CA VAL A 304 -17.83 -2.65 -3.36
C VAL A 304 -19.24 -2.44 -3.90
N PRO A 305 -20.31 -3.00 -3.28
CA PRO A 305 -21.68 -2.74 -3.69
C PRO A 305 -22.00 -1.24 -3.81
N PRO A 306 -22.65 -0.79 -4.90
CA PRO A 306 -23.01 0.61 -5.10
C PRO A 306 -23.84 1.18 -3.94
N GLY A 307 -23.58 2.43 -3.59
CA GLY A 307 -24.21 3.15 -2.48
C GLY A 307 -23.59 2.88 -1.11
N LEU A 308 -22.67 1.90 -0.97
CA LEU A 308 -21.91 1.75 0.28
C LEU A 308 -20.78 2.77 0.40
N ALA A 309 -20.18 3.15 -0.73
CA ALA A 309 -19.07 4.10 -0.82
C ALA A 309 -19.19 5.09 -2.01
N PRO A 310 -20.34 5.80 -2.17
CA PRO A 310 -20.62 6.60 -3.37
C PRO A 310 -19.62 7.74 -3.59
N ASP A 311 -19.19 8.39 -2.50
CA ASP A 311 -18.30 9.54 -2.53
C ASP A 311 -16.87 9.20 -2.05
N GLY A 312 -16.58 7.91 -1.92
CA GLY A 312 -15.41 7.41 -1.20
C GLY A 312 -15.55 7.54 0.32
N VAL A 313 -15.28 6.47 1.08
CA VAL A 313 -15.38 6.49 2.55
C VAL A 313 -14.01 6.39 3.19
N THR A 314 -13.83 7.16 4.26
CA THR A 314 -12.57 7.22 5.02
C THR A 314 -12.72 6.73 6.45
N GLU A 315 -13.93 6.85 7.00
CA GLU A 315 -14.22 6.58 8.40
C GLU A 315 -14.27 5.08 8.69
N ALA A 316 -13.70 4.70 9.82
CA ALA A 316 -13.66 3.32 10.30
C ALA A 316 -15.04 2.65 10.31
N ALA A 317 -16.07 3.37 10.78
CA ALA A 317 -17.43 2.84 10.89
C ALA A 317 -18.06 2.55 9.52
N ASP A 318 -17.77 3.36 8.51
CA ASP A 318 -18.27 3.14 7.14
C ASP A 318 -17.53 2.00 6.45
N ILE A 319 -16.23 1.87 6.68
CA ILE A 319 -15.45 0.73 6.18
C ILE A 319 -15.90 -0.57 6.86
N ASP A 320 -16.19 -0.53 8.17
CA ASP A 320 -16.76 -1.68 8.91
C ASP A 320 -18.13 -2.07 8.34
N ARG A 321 -18.95 -1.08 7.95
CA ARG A 321 -20.24 -1.31 7.28
C ARG A 321 -20.07 -2.02 5.95
N ILE A 322 -19.08 -1.61 5.13
CA ILE A 322 -18.72 -2.32 3.88
C ILE A 322 -18.37 -3.78 4.17
N LEU A 323 -17.43 -4.03 5.10
CA LEU A 323 -16.97 -5.38 5.41
C LEU A 323 -18.05 -6.31 5.98
N SER A 324 -19.12 -5.73 6.53
CA SER A 324 -20.28 -6.44 7.09
C SER A 324 -21.45 -6.63 6.14
N ASP A 325 -21.39 -6.05 4.94
CA ASP A 325 -22.47 -6.14 3.95
C ASP A 325 -22.56 -7.55 3.35
N GLU A 326 -23.78 -8.04 3.09
CA GLU A 326 -24.02 -9.38 2.51
C GLU A 326 -23.41 -9.52 1.11
N GLY A 327 -23.37 -8.45 0.33
CA GLY A 327 -22.71 -8.41 -0.98
C GLY A 327 -21.19 -8.56 -0.88
N MET A 328 -20.61 -8.28 0.29
CA MET A 328 -19.18 -8.41 0.55
C MET A 328 -18.80 -9.75 1.17
N GLU A 329 -19.75 -10.68 1.35
CA GLU A 329 -19.46 -12.04 1.81
C GLU A 329 -18.90 -12.91 0.66
N GLU A 330 -17.70 -13.44 0.82
CA GLU A 330 -17.12 -14.39 -0.11
C GLU A 330 -17.88 -15.72 -0.04
N ARG A 331 -18.61 -16.03 -1.11
CA ARG A 331 -19.39 -17.26 -1.25
C ARG A 331 -19.34 -17.74 -2.69
N LEU A 332 -19.48 -19.04 -2.91
CA LEU A 332 -19.54 -19.57 -4.27
C LEU A 332 -20.78 -19.04 -5.01
N ASP A 333 -20.60 -18.68 -6.28
CA ASP A 333 -21.72 -18.30 -7.14
C ASP A 333 -22.59 -19.55 -7.42
N PRO A 334 -23.88 -19.57 -7.01
CA PRO A 334 -24.73 -20.72 -7.23
C PRO A 334 -25.00 -21.00 -8.73
N SER A 335 -24.85 -19.99 -9.59
CA SER A 335 -24.99 -20.11 -11.04
C SER A 335 -23.69 -20.52 -11.74
N MET A 336 -22.54 -20.27 -11.11
CA MET A 336 -21.22 -20.61 -11.62
C MET A 336 -20.26 -20.99 -10.47
N PRO A 337 -20.34 -22.22 -9.93
CA PRO A 337 -19.62 -22.61 -8.72
C PRO A 337 -18.08 -22.63 -8.81
N SER A 338 -17.50 -22.33 -9.98
CA SER A 338 -16.06 -22.15 -10.21
C SER A 338 -15.57 -20.72 -9.93
N ARG A 339 -16.44 -19.83 -9.44
CA ARG A 339 -16.10 -18.46 -9.04
C ARG A 339 -16.87 -18.04 -7.79
N LEU A 340 -16.46 -16.94 -7.18
CA LEU A 340 -17.22 -16.28 -6.12
C LEU A 340 -18.48 -15.62 -6.69
N ALA A 341 -19.50 -15.45 -5.85
CA ALA A 341 -20.63 -14.58 -6.15
C ALA A 341 -20.10 -13.13 -6.26
N PRO A 342 -20.41 -12.42 -7.35
CA PRO A 342 -20.05 -11.02 -7.49
C PRO A 342 -20.62 -10.18 -6.36
N SER A 343 -19.84 -9.21 -5.88
CA SER A 343 -20.31 -8.18 -4.96
C SER A 343 -21.09 -7.09 -5.69
N CYS A 344 -20.72 -6.81 -6.94
CA CYS A 344 -21.42 -5.88 -7.81
C CYS A 344 -21.16 -6.14 -9.31
N ASN A 345 -21.93 -5.45 -10.15
CA ASN A 345 -21.73 -5.43 -11.59
C ASN A 345 -21.01 -4.14 -11.96
N VAL A 346 -20.13 -4.22 -12.96
CA VAL A 346 -19.47 -3.05 -13.52
C VAL A 346 -20.15 -2.57 -14.79
N ALA A 347 -19.77 -1.38 -15.26
CA ALA A 347 -20.19 -0.90 -16.56
C ALA A 347 -19.77 -1.91 -17.65
N GLY A 348 -20.56 -2.08 -18.71
CA GLY A 348 -20.25 -3.07 -19.76
C GLY A 348 -20.72 -4.51 -19.46
N GLY A 349 -21.16 -4.80 -18.23
CA GLY A 349 -21.77 -6.08 -17.87
C GLY A 349 -20.80 -7.13 -17.35
N GLU A 350 -19.57 -6.72 -17.00
CA GLU A 350 -18.61 -7.53 -16.26
C GLU A 350 -18.94 -7.52 -14.76
N PHE A 351 -18.16 -8.25 -13.96
CA PHE A 351 -18.44 -8.45 -12.53
C PHE A 351 -17.21 -8.10 -11.72
N ALA A 352 -17.44 -7.50 -10.55
CA ALA A 352 -16.42 -7.39 -9.52
C ALA A 352 -16.76 -8.32 -8.35
N PHE A 353 -15.73 -8.82 -7.68
CA PHE A 353 -15.81 -9.79 -6.59
C PHE A 353 -15.43 -9.13 -5.27
N PRO A 354 -15.87 -9.67 -4.11
CA PRO A 354 -15.64 -9.03 -2.81
C PRO A 354 -14.15 -8.79 -2.48
N PRO A 355 -13.65 -7.53 -2.45
CA PRO A 355 -12.24 -7.20 -2.23
C PRO A 355 -11.89 -7.12 -0.73
N ARG A 356 -12.23 -8.15 0.04
CA ARG A 356 -12.23 -8.10 1.52
C ARG A 356 -10.85 -7.83 2.12
N ARG A 357 -9.78 -8.40 1.56
CA ARG A 357 -8.40 -8.19 2.05
C ARG A 357 -7.92 -6.77 1.74
N VAL A 358 -8.22 -6.26 0.55
CA VAL A 358 -7.89 -4.87 0.16
C VAL A 358 -8.64 -3.85 1.04
N VAL A 359 -9.94 -4.06 1.26
CA VAL A 359 -10.76 -3.21 2.17
C VAL A 359 -10.31 -3.37 3.63
N GLY A 360 -9.87 -4.57 4.03
CA GLY A 360 -9.27 -4.82 5.33
C GLY A 360 -7.97 -4.02 5.56
N LEU A 361 -7.15 -3.84 4.53
CA LEU A 361 -5.99 -2.96 4.61
C LEU A 361 -6.41 -1.50 4.79
N ALA A 362 -7.37 -1.02 3.98
CA ALA A 362 -7.91 0.33 4.14
C ALA A 362 -8.44 0.54 5.57
N ARG A 363 -9.15 -0.45 6.13
CA ARG A 363 -9.67 -0.38 7.51
C ARG A 363 -8.58 -0.16 8.57
N ALA A 364 -7.40 -0.74 8.39
CA ALA A 364 -6.26 -0.56 9.28
C ALA A 364 -5.62 0.84 9.20
N PHE A 365 -5.94 1.58 8.14
CA PHE A 365 -5.56 2.97 7.88
C PHE A 365 -6.76 3.92 7.88
N ALA A 366 -7.87 3.58 8.55
CA ALA A 366 -9.05 4.44 8.60
C ALA A 366 -8.70 5.89 8.97
N GLY A 367 -9.31 6.85 8.28
CA GLY A 367 -8.95 8.27 8.31
C GLY A 367 -7.74 8.64 7.44
N GLN A 368 -6.82 7.71 7.17
CA GLN A 368 -5.71 7.81 6.21
C GLN A 368 -5.96 6.98 4.95
N SER A 369 -7.16 6.46 4.76
CA SER A 369 -7.51 5.65 3.60
C SER A 369 -8.82 6.10 2.98
N VAL A 370 -9.00 5.79 1.70
CA VAL A 370 -10.27 5.95 0.99
C VAL A 370 -10.66 4.62 0.36
N VAL A 371 -11.88 4.16 0.61
CA VAL A 371 -12.50 3.05 -0.14
C VAL A 371 -13.54 3.63 -1.07
N ALA A 372 -13.38 3.40 -2.37
CA ALA A 372 -14.28 3.80 -3.44
C ALA A 372 -14.82 2.56 -4.15
N SER A 373 -16.10 2.61 -4.53
CA SER A 373 -16.71 1.54 -5.32
C SER A 373 -16.45 1.77 -6.81
N LEU A 374 -15.76 0.83 -7.45
CA LEU A 374 -15.62 0.84 -8.92
C LEU A 374 -16.95 0.57 -9.65
N CYS A 375 -17.95 0.07 -8.93
CA CYS A 375 -19.28 -0.21 -9.46
C CYS A 375 -20.20 1.03 -9.47
N GLU A 376 -19.71 2.19 -9.02
CA GLU A 376 -20.45 3.45 -9.19
C GLU A 376 -20.42 3.92 -10.64
N ALA A 377 -21.49 4.58 -11.07
CA ALA A 377 -21.61 5.12 -12.43
C ALA A 377 -20.76 6.38 -12.67
N ASP A 378 -20.36 7.06 -11.59
CA ASP A 378 -19.57 8.29 -11.59
C ASP A 378 -18.57 8.21 -10.44
N TRP A 379 -17.28 8.36 -10.75
CA TRP A 379 -16.20 8.27 -9.77
C TRP A 379 -15.66 9.65 -9.38
N THR A 380 -16.19 10.74 -9.95
CA THR A 380 -15.68 12.10 -9.78
C THR A 380 -15.48 12.46 -8.31
N GLU A 381 -16.49 12.21 -7.48
CA GLU A 381 -16.43 12.61 -6.07
C GLU A 381 -15.50 11.70 -5.25
N SER A 382 -15.51 10.39 -5.51
CA SER A 382 -14.63 9.45 -4.82
C SER A 382 -13.15 9.70 -5.16
N ILE A 383 -12.85 10.04 -6.41
CA ILE A 383 -11.52 10.44 -6.88
C ILE A 383 -11.08 11.77 -6.26
N ARG A 384 -11.99 12.77 -6.16
CA ARG A 384 -11.70 14.01 -5.42
C ARG A 384 -11.49 13.77 -3.94
N THR A 385 -12.20 12.82 -3.33
CA THR A 385 -11.99 12.42 -1.93
C THR A 385 -10.61 11.79 -1.72
N ILE A 386 -10.13 10.99 -2.68
CA ILE A 386 -8.74 10.49 -2.69
C ILE A 386 -7.75 11.67 -2.71
N GLY A 387 -7.92 12.60 -3.65
CA GLY A 387 -7.06 13.79 -3.77
C GLY A 387 -7.06 14.68 -2.52
N ARG A 388 -8.24 14.95 -1.95
CA ARG A 388 -8.39 15.71 -0.70
C ARG A 388 -7.74 15.03 0.49
N THR A 389 -7.91 13.71 0.61
CA THR A 389 -7.30 12.93 1.71
C THR A 389 -5.78 13.01 1.64
N MET A 390 -5.22 12.91 0.44
CA MET A 390 -3.79 13.06 0.18
C MET A 390 -3.29 14.49 0.44
N GLY A 391 -3.98 15.49 -0.11
CA GLY A 391 -3.60 16.91 -0.02
C GLY A 391 -3.60 17.43 1.42
N ARG A 392 -4.61 17.09 2.22
CA ARG A 392 -4.67 17.45 3.66
C ARG A 392 -3.52 16.84 4.49
N ARG A 393 -2.89 15.78 3.98
CA ARG A 393 -1.80 15.06 4.64
C ARG A 393 -0.43 15.44 4.13
N ALA A 394 -0.34 15.95 2.91
CA ALA A 394 0.91 16.35 2.27
C ALA A 394 1.43 17.66 2.84
N CYS A 395 1.90 17.62 4.09
CA CYS A 395 2.40 18.79 4.79
C CYS A 395 3.77 18.54 5.40
N SER A 396 4.72 19.44 5.16
CA SER A 396 6.05 19.37 5.77
C SER A 396 6.11 20.18 7.07
N GLU A 397 5.40 21.31 7.14
CA GLU A 397 5.40 22.22 8.28
C GLU A 397 3.97 22.68 8.65
N TYR A 398 3.61 22.53 9.93
CA TYR A 398 2.32 22.94 10.48
C TYR A 398 2.46 24.24 11.29
N GLY A 399 1.57 25.17 11.02
CA GLY A 399 1.39 26.41 11.80
C GLY A 399 0.50 26.21 13.03
N PRO A 400 0.26 27.27 13.81
CA PRO A 400 -0.74 27.23 14.89
C PRO A 400 -2.17 27.07 14.34
N ASP A 401 -3.05 26.44 15.12
CA ASP A 401 -4.50 26.33 14.86
C ASP A 401 -5.21 27.70 14.87
#